data_AF-A0A392SFV4-F1
#
_entry.id   AF-A0A392SFV4-F1
#
_cell.length_a   1.000
_cell.length_b   1.000
_cell.length_c   1.000
_cell.angle_alpha   90.00
_cell.angle_beta   90.00
_cell.angle_gamma   90.00
#
_symmetry.space_group_name_H-M   'P 1'
#
loop_
_entity.id
_entity.type
_entity.pdbx_description
1 polymer ?
#
loop_
_entity_poly.entity_id
_entity_poly.type
_entity_poly.pdbx_seq_one_letter_code
_entity_poly.pdbx_strand_id
1 'polypeptide(L)'
;GPGDFCGEELLTWALDPRPSMVIPSSTRTVQAISEVEGFALIAEDLKFVASQFRRLHSKQLRNKLRFHSHQWRTWAACFIQVAWRRKVQEKKGSY
;
A
#
# COMPACT_ATOMS: atom_id res chain seq x y z
N GLY A 1 6.00 -14.47 2.65
CA GLY A 1 5.83 -15.70 3.45
C GLY A 1 4.38 -15.86 3.86
N PRO A 2 4.03 -16.89 4.65
CA PRO A 2 2.67 -17.10 5.11
C PRO A 2 2.11 -15.85 5.80
N GLY A 3 0.93 -15.40 5.38
CA GLY A 3 0.28 -14.18 5.89
C GLY A 3 0.63 -12.88 5.17
N ASP A 4 1.58 -12.90 4.22
CA ASP A 4 1.80 -11.76 3.34
C ASP A 4 0.72 -11.68 2.26
N PHE A 5 0.41 -10.46 1.83
CA PHE A 5 -0.52 -10.18 0.73
C PHE A 5 0.07 -9.15 -0.23
N CYS A 6 -0.50 -9.08 -1.42
CA CYS A 6 -0.17 -8.11 -2.46
C CYS A 6 -1.45 -7.52 -3.07
N GLY A 7 -1.33 -6.39 -3.78
CA GLY A 7 -2.49 -5.70 -4.34
C GLY A 7 -3.22 -4.82 -3.31
N GLU A 8 -2.50 -4.35 -2.27
CA GLU A 8 -3.04 -3.44 -1.26
C GLU A 8 -3.63 -2.13 -1.82
N GLU A 9 -3.25 -1.77 -3.05
CA GLU A 9 -3.82 -0.67 -3.83
C GLU A 9 -5.31 -0.85 -4.05
N LEU A 10 -5.74 -2.09 -4.30
CA LEU A 10 -7.12 -2.45 -4.54
C LEU A 10 -7.97 -2.25 -3.27
N LEU A 11 -7.37 -2.49 -2.10
CA LEU A 11 -8.04 -2.26 -0.82
C LEU A 11 -8.24 -0.76 -0.54
N THR A 12 -7.27 0.08 -0.87
CA THR A 12 -7.44 1.54 -0.76
C THR A 12 -8.51 2.05 -1.70
N TRP A 13 -8.53 1.54 -2.94
CA TRP A 13 -9.56 1.84 -3.94
C TRP A 13 -10.94 1.41 -3.47
N ALA A 14 -11.13 0.18 -3.00
CA ALA A 14 -12.43 -0.33 -2.57
C ALA A 14 -13.00 0.42 -1.34
N LEU A 15 -12.13 0.96 -0.48
CA LEU A 15 -12.54 1.69 0.72
C LEU A 15 -12.76 3.19 0.50
N ASP A 16 -12.40 3.70 -0.68
CA ASP A 16 -12.67 5.09 -1.04
C ASP A 16 -14.19 5.28 -1.17
N PRO A 17 -14.80 6.26 -0.49
CA PRO A 17 -16.21 6.59 -0.69
C PRO A 17 -16.55 7.07 -2.11
N ARG A 18 -15.55 7.48 -2.90
CA ARG A 18 -15.70 7.91 -4.30
C ARG A 18 -14.58 7.29 -5.15
N PRO A 19 -14.60 5.96 -5.33
CA PRO A 19 -13.53 5.25 -6.02
C PRO A 19 -13.52 5.60 -7.51
N SER A 20 -12.34 5.69 -8.12
CA SER A 20 -12.20 5.81 -9.58
C SER A 20 -12.83 4.61 -10.29
N MET A 21 -13.30 4.80 -11.53
CA MET A 21 -13.70 3.66 -12.38
C MET A 21 -12.52 2.77 -12.78
N VAL A 22 -11.31 3.35 -12.83
CA VAL A 22 -10.08 2.63 -13.13
C VAL A 22 -9.64 1.83 -11.91
N ILE A 23 -9.40 0.52 -12.11
CA ILE A 23 -8.84 -0.38 -11.12
C ILE A 23 -7.33 -0.07 -11.00
N PRO A 24 -6.79 0.09 -9.78
CA PRO A 24 -5.37 0.37 -9.61
C PRO A 24 -4.52 -0.83 -10.04
N SER A 25 -3.42 -0.55 -10.72
CA SER A 25 -2.38 -1.55 -11.02
C SER A 25 -1.47 -1.75 -9.81
N SER A 26 -0.94 -2.96 -9.66
CA SER A 26 0.07 -3.26 -8.63
C SER A 26 1.32 -2.42 -8.85
N THR A 27 1.92 -1.92 -7.77
CA THR A 27 3.21 -1.21 -7.81
C THR A 27 4.44 -2.12 -7.77
N ARG A 28 4.23 -3.42 -7.64
CA ARG A 28 5.28 -4.43 -7.67
C ARG A 28 4.84 -5.66 -8.43
N THR A 29 5.80 -6.33 -9.04
CA THR A 29 5.60 -7.66 -9.60
C THR A 29 5.94 -8.70 -8.52
N VAL A 30 5.02 -9.62 -8.28
CA VAL A 30 5.23 -10.76 -7.39
C VAL A 30 5.29 -12.01 -8.26
N GLN A 31 6.31 -12.83 -8.04
CA GLN A 31 6.51 -14.08 -8.75
C GLN A 31 6.69 -15.21 -7.74
N ALA A 32 6.01 -16.33 -7.98
CA ALA A 32 6.22 -17.55 -7.22
C ALA A 32 7.55 -18.20 -7.64
N ILE A 33 8.47 -18.39 -6.68
CA ILE A 33 9.77 -19.06 -6.90
C ILE A 33 9.66 -20.57 -6.62
N SER A 34 8.65 -20.96 -5.84
CA SER A 34 8.27 -22.35 -5.56
C SER A 34 6.74 -22.47 -5.64
N GLU A 35 6.23 -23.68 -5.45
CA GLU A 35 4.79 -23.87 -5.22
C GLU A 35 4.33 -23.06 -4.01
N VAL A 36 3.19 -22.39 -4.17
CA VAL A 36 2.57 -21.55 -3.15
C VAL A 36 1.07 -21.76 -3.17
N GLU A 37 0.45 -21.73 -2.00
CA GLU A 37 -1.00 -21.67 -1.85
C GLU A 37 -1.39 -20.27 -1.41
N GLY A 38 -2.52 -19.77 -1.93
CA GLY A 38 -3.01 -18.45 -1.60
C GLY A 38 -4.48 -18.28 -1.95
N PHE A 39 -5.12 -17.35 -1.25
CA PHE A 39 -6.47 -16.92 -1.56
C PHE A 39 -6.43 -15.67 -2.44
N ALA A 40 -7.33 -15.60 -3.41
CA ALA A 40 -7.52 -14.43 -4.25
C ALA A 40 -8.87 -13.78 -3.94
N LEU A 41 -8.90 -12.45 -3.93
CA LEU A 41 -10.13 -11.67 -3.88
C LEU A 41 -10.17 -10.78 -5.11
N ILE A 42 -11.24 -10.88 -5.90
CA ILE A 42 -11.42 -10.03 -7.09
C ILE A 42 -11.89 -8.62 -6.68
N ALA A 43 -11.71 -7.65 -7.58
CA ALA A 43 -12.00 -6.25 -7.33
C ALA A 43 -13.48 -6.01 -6.97
N GLU A 44 -14.38 -6.68 -7.68
CA GLU A 44 -15.82 -6.60 -7.51
C GLU A 44 -16.24 -7.11 -6.13
N ASP A 45 -15.74 -8.27 -5.73
CA ASP A 45 -16.00 -8.85 -4.41
C ASP A 45 -15.45 -7.98 -3.30
N LEU A 46 -14.23 -7.43 -3.48
CA LEU A 46 -13.65 -6.52 -2.50
C LEU A 46 -14.51 -5.27 -2.31
N LYS A 47 -15.02 -4.70 -3.41
CA LYS A 47 -15.87 -3.52 -3.39
C LYS A 47 -17.23 -3.82 -2.77
N PHE A 48 -17.80 -4.98 -3.09
CA PHE A 48 -19.04 -5.46 -2.48
C PHE A 48 -18.87 -5.56 -0.96
N VAL A 49 -17.86 -6.30 -0.48
CA VAL A 49 -17.57 -6.43 0.95
C VAL A 49 -17.27 -5.07 1.57
N ALA A 50 -16.44 -4.22 0.95
CA ALA A 50 -16.18 -2.88 1.46
C ALA A 50 -17.48 -2.09 1.71
N SER A 51 -18.41 -2.11 0.75
CA SER A 51 -19.69 -1.37 0.82
C SER A 51 -20.60 -1.83 1.96
N GLN A 52 -20.58 -3.13 2.31
CA GLN A 52 -21.47 -3.69 3.33
C GLN A 52 -20.96 -3.43 4.75
N PHE A 53 -19.64 -3.32 4.94
CA PHE A 53 -19.05 -3.29 6.27
C PHE A 53 -18.58 -1.87 6.66
N ARG A 54 -19.45 -1.13 7.36
CA ARG A 54 -19.14 0.24 7.89
C ARG A 54 -17.81 0.35 8.65
N ARG A 55 -17.39 -0.71 9.37
CA ARG A 55 -16.11 -0.72 10.11
C ARG A 55 -14.90 -0.61 9.18
N LEU A 56 -15.02 -1.08 7.95
CA LEU A 56 -13.96 -0.99 6.94
C LEU A 56 -13.72 0.45 6.48
N HIS A 57 -14.74 1.31 6.54
CA HIS A 57 -14.61 2.74 6.22
C HIS A 57 -14.08 3.60 7.38
N SER A 58 -13.75 2.99 8.53
CA SER A 58 -13.23 3.75 9.66
C SER A 58 -11.94 4.49 9.31
N LYS A 59 -11.79 5.73 9.81
CA LYS A 59 -10.57 6.52 9.61
C LYS A 59 -9.34 5.78 10.17
N GLN A 60 -9.53 5.04 11.27
CA GLN A 60 -8.49 4.26 11.91
C GLN A 60 -8.01 3.10 11.03
N LEU A 61 -8.93 2.34 10.39
CA LEU A 61 -8.52 1.26 9.50
C LEU A 61 -7.84 1.79 8.24
N ARG A 62 -8.41 2.83 7.61
CA ARG A 62 -7.77 3.50 6.46
C ARG A 62 -6.36 3.98 6.80
N ASN A 63 -6.18 4.57 7.98
CA ASN A 63 -4.86 4.98 8.45
C ASN A 63 -3.94 3.78 8.66
N LYS A 64 -4.38 2.69 9.30
CA LYS A 64 -3.56 1.48 9.45
C LYS A 64 -3.14 0.92 8.10
N LEU A 65 -4.07 0.77 7.15
CA LEU A 65 -3.76 0.29 5.81
C LEU A 65 -2.78 1.23 5.09
N ARG A 66 -2.95 2.54 5.27
CA ARG A 66 -1.98 3.54 4.81
C ARG A 66 -0.59 3.30 5.41
N PHE A 67 -0.44 3.10 6.72
CA PHE A 67 0.89 2.96 7.34
C PHE A 67 1.51 1.54 7.24
N HIS A 68 0.69 0.51 7.00
CA HIS A 68 1.15 -0.87 6.82
C HIS A 68 1.35 -1.25 5.34
N SER A 69 0.83 -0.45 4.40
CA SER A 69 1.09 -0.58 2.97
C SER A 69 2.59 -0.53 2.68
N HIS A 70 3.05 -1.42 1.80
CA HIS A 70 4.44 -1.46 1.37
C HIS A 70 4.83 -0.16 0.67
N GLN A 71 3.92 0.45 -0.10
CA GLN A 71 4.15 1.72 -0.78
C GLN A 71 4.48 2.86 0.19
N TRP A 72 3.73 3.01 1.28
CA TRP A 72 3.98 4.08 2.24
C TRP A 72 5.27 3.86 3.01
N ARG A 73 5.64 2.60 3.28
CA ARG A 73 6.96 2.27 3.83
C ARG A 73 8.07 2.65 2.87
N THR A 74 7.93 2.34 1.59
CA THR A 74 8.88 2.73 0.54
C THR A 74 8.96 4.25 0.39
N TRP A 75 7.82 4.95 0.35
CA TRP A 75 7.78 6.40 0.23
C TRP A 75 8.42 7.09 1.44
N ALA A 76 8.12 6.62 2.66
CA ALA A 76 8.76 7.12 3.88
C ALA A 76 10.27 6.88 3.88
N ALA A 77 10.73 5.69 3.46
CA ALA A 77 12.15 5.38 3.33
C ALA A 77 12.84 6.32 2.33
N CYS A 78 12.26 6.54 1.14
CA CYS A 78 12.76 7.49 0.16
C CYS A 78 12.83 8.92 0.72
N PHE A 79 11.81 9.36 1.46
CA PHE A 79 11.76 10.69 2.04
C PHE A 79 12.88 10.91 3.07
N ILE A 80 13.09 9.93 3.95
CA ILE A 80 14.18 9.92 4.93
C ILE A 80 15.53 9.94 4.21
N GLN A 81 15.70 9.12 3.17
CA GLN A 81 16.94 9.07 2.38
C GLN A 81 17.27 10.43 1.74
N VAL A 82 16.28 11.09 1.15
CA VAL A 82 16.47 12.43 0.55
C VAL A 82 16.85 13.45 1.62
N ALA A 83 16.14 13.49 2.76
CA ALA A 83 16.46 14.40 3.85
C ALA A 83 17.88 14.18 4.40
N TRP A 84 18.29 12.91 4.56
CA TRP A 84 19.65 12.56 4.97
C TRP A 84 20.70 13.04 3.97
N ARG A 85 20.49 12.79 2.66
CA ARG A 85 21.43 13.23 1.62
C ARG A 85 21.62 14.74 1.61
N ARG A 86 20.54 15.51 1.78
CA ARG A 86 20.60 16.99 1.91
C ARG A 86 21.47 17.41 3.09
N LYS A 87 21.21 16.86 4.29
CA LYS A 87 22.01 17.14 5.49
C LYS A 87 23.49 16.78 5.33
N VAL A 88 23.80 15.68 4.64
CA VAL A 88 25.19 15.28 4.36
C VAL A 88 25.86 16.25 3.38
N GLN A 89 25.14 16.75 2.38
CA GLN A 89 25.65 17.76 1.44
C GLN A 89 25.93 19.10 2.13
N GLU A 90 25.03 19.56 2.99
CA GLU A 90 25.23 20.79 3.80
C GLU A 90 26.49 20.70 4.66
N LYS A 91 26.71 19.54 5.31
CA LYS A 91 27.94 19.30 6.10
C LYS A 91 29.21 19.26 5.27
N LYS A 92 29.14 18.83 4.01
CA LYS A 92 30.30 18.77 3.10
C LYS A 92 30.64 20.12 2.48
N GLY A 93 29.66 21.00 2.29
CA GLY A 93 29.87 22.37 1.78
C GLY A 93 30.29 23.39 2.85
N SER A 94 30.46 22.96 4.10
CA SER A 94 30.92 23.79 5.22
C SER A 94 32.40 23.55 5.59
N TYR A 95 33.16 22.88 4.71
CA TYR A 95 34.61 22.70 4.79
C TYR A 95 35.29 23.34 3.58
#